data_AF-A0A2V7UBM6-F1
#
_entry.id   AF-A0A2V7UBM6-F1
#
_cell.length_a   1.000
_cell.length_b   1.000
_cell.length_c   1.000
_cell.angle_alpha   90.00
_cell.angle_beta   90.00
_cell.angle_gamma   90.00
#
_symmetry.space_group_name_H-M   'P 1'
#
loop_
_entity.id
_entity.type
_entity.pdbx_description
1 polymer ?
#
loop_
_entity_poly.entity_id
_entity_poly.type
_entity_poly.pdbx_seq_one_letter_code
_entity_poly.pdbx_strand_id
1 'polypeptide(L)' 'MSLPDWERNGWLQRHKTSPNDIRDLLAVVERDLADSVAEGLSADWRMNIACAALPPTVA' A
#
# COMPACT_ATOMS: atom_id res chain seq x y z
N MET A 1 -7.95 1.42 25.79
CA MET A 1 -8.11 1.13 24.34
C MET A 1 -6.96 1.79 23.62
N SER A 2 -5.85 1.05 23.52
CA SER A 2 -4.62 1.42 22.85
C SER A 2 -4.11 0.22 22.07
N LEU A 3 -3.20 0.41 21.11
CA LEU A 3 -2.62 -0.71 20.35
C LEU A 3 -1.97 -1.78 21.26
N PRO A 4 -1.24 -1.42 22.34
CA PRO A 4 -0.76 -2.41 23.31
C PRO A 4 -1.87 -3.17 24.05
N ASP A 5 -3.02 -2.53 24.31
CA ASP A 5 -4.17 -3.24 24.91
C ASP A 5 -4.73 -4.28 23.95
N TRP A 6 -4.78 -3.96 22.65
CA TRP A 6 -5.28 -4.88 21.63
C TRP A 6 -4.33 -6.03 21.35
N GLU A 7 -3.01 -5.77 21.40
CA GLU A 7 -2.00 -6.83 21.31
C GLU A 7 -2.11 -7.79 22.49
N ARG A 8 -2.22 -7.27 23.73
CA ARG A 8 -2.42 -8.09 24.93
C ARG A 8 -3.72 -8.89 24.92
N ASN A 9 -4.78 -8.33 24.35
CA ASN A 9 -6.08 -9.01 24.22
C ASN A 9 -6.14 -9.98 23.02
N GLY A 10 -5.07 -10.11 22.23
CA GLY A 10 -5.01 -11.00 21.07
C GLY A 10 -5.80 -10.51 19.85
N TRP A 11 -6.24 -9.26 19.84
CA TRP A 11 -6.98 -8.66 18.72
C TRP A 11 -6.05 -8.04 17.67
N LEU A 12 -4.80 -7.77 18.04
CA LEU A 12 -3.78 -7.21 17.16
C LEU A 12 -2.53 -8.08 17.24
N GLN A 13 -2.02 -8.50 16.08
CA GLN A 13 -0.70 -9.13 16.00
C GLN A 13 0.30 -8.12 15.45
N ARG A 14 1.42 -7.96 16.14
CA ARG A 14 2.51 -7.12 15.62
C ARG A 14 3.09 -7.76 14.37
N HIS A 15 2.94 -7.07 13.25
CA HIS A 15 3.60 -7.46 12.01
C HIS A 15 5.04 -6.91 12.01
N LYS A 16 6.01 -7.77 11.70
CA LYS A 16 7.39 -7.37 11.44
C LYS A 16 7.63 -7.45 9.94
N THR A 17 7.70 -6.29 9.31
CA THR A 17 7.94 -6.17 7.87
C THR A 17 9.30 -6.73 7.49
N SER A 18 9.37 -7.42 6.35
CA SER A 18 10.61 -7.81 5.71
C SER A 18 10.92 -6.97 4.47
N PRO A 19 12.19 -6.89 4.03
CA PRO A 19 12.53 -6.26 2.75
C PRO A 19 11.79 -6.87 1.55
N ASN A 20 11.49 -8.18 1.60
CA ASN A 20 10.71 -8.85 0.55
C ASN A 20 9.27 -8.36 0.53
N ASP A 21 8.61 -8.20 1.70
CA ASP A 21 7.24 -7.69 1.77
C ASP A 21 7.15 -6.27 1.17
N ILE A 22 8.14 -5.42 1.45
CA ILE A 22 8.22 -4.07 0.88
C ILE A 22 8.36 -4.14 -0.64
N ARG A 23 9.28 -4.96 -1.14
CA ARG A 23 9.50 -5.13 -2.58
C ARG A 23 8.25 -5.64 -3.27
N ASP A 24 7.57 -6.62 -2.68
CA ASP A 24 6.38 -7.23 -3.26
C ASP A 24 5.21 -6.22 -3.31
N LEU A 25 5.08 -5.35 -2.31
CA LEU A 25 4.13 -4.22 -2.33
C LEU A 25 4.49 -3.18 -3.41
N LEU A 26 5.78 -2.84 -3.56
CA LEU A 26 6.23 -1.90 -4.60
C LEU A 26 6.01 -2.45 -6.01
N ALA A 27 6.14 -3.77 -6.22
CA ALA A 27 5.85 -4.40 -7.50
C ALA A 27 4.36 -4.27 -7.90
N VAL A 28 3.45 -4.29 -6.92
CA VAL A 28 2.02 -4.02 -7.16
C VAL A 28 1.83 -2.57 -7.59
N VAL A 29 2.48 -1.63 -6.91
CA VAL A 29 2.44 -0.21 -7.27
C VAL A 29 2.96 0.04 -8.69
N GLU A 30 4.08 -0.57 -9.06
CA GLU A 30 4.65 -0.45 -10.41
C GLU A 30 3.69 -0.97 -11.49
N ARG A 31 3.05 -2.12 -11.25
CA ARG A 31 2.03 -2.66 -12.15
C ARG A 31 0.84 -1.73 -12.29
N ASP A 32 0.30 -1.25 -11.16
CA ASP A 32 -0.88 -0.40 -11.18
C ASP A 32 -0.57 0.94 -11.91
N LEU A 33 0.62 1.52 -11.70
CA LEU A 33 1.08 2.69 -12.46
C LEU A 33 1.20 2.41 -13.96
N ALA A 34 1.71 1.24 -14.37
CA ALA A 34 1.75 0.85 -15.77
C ALA A 34 0.34 0.67 -16.36
N ASP A 35 -0.60 0.08 -15.61
CA ASP A 35 -1.99 -0.08 -16.04
C ASP A 35 -2.75 1.25 -16.10
N SER A 36 -2.32 2.25 -15.32
CA SER A 36 -2.94 3.58 -15.32
C SER A 36 -2.87 4.30 -16.66
N VAL A 37 -1.95 3.92 -17.55
CA VAL A 37 -1.86 4.52 -18.90
C VAL A 37 -2.76 3.82 -19.93
N ALA A 38 -3.48 2.76 -19.55
CA ALA A 38 -4.33 2.01 -20.46
C ALA A 38 -5.37 2.90 -21.17
N GLU A 39 -5.62 2.58 -22.44
CA GLU A 39 -6.67 3.21 -23.22
C GLU A 39 -8.05 2.84 -22.65
N GLY A 40 -8.96 3.81 -22.58
CA GLY A 40 -10.29 3.60 -22.02
C GLY A 40 -10.40 3.76 -20.50
N LEU A 41 -9.29 3.94 -19.78
CA LEU A 41 -9.33 4.31 -18.36
C LEU A 41 -9.78 5.78 -18.20
N SER A 42 -10.75 6.04 -17.32
CA SER A 42 -11.15 7.43 -17.02
C SER A 42 -10.02 8.18 -16.31
N ALA A 43 -9.96 9.51 -16.51
CA ALA A 43 -8.97 10.35 -15.86
C ALA A 43 -9.00 10.23 -14.33
N ASP A 44 -10.19 10.07 -13.74
CA ASP A 44 -10.39 9.88 -12.30
C ASP A 44 -9.70 8.61 -11.79
N TRP A 45 -9.76 7.53 -12.56
CA TRP A 45 -9.10 6.28 -12.21
C TRP A 45 -7.58 6.36 -12.33
N ARG A 46 -7.07 7.08 -13.34
CA ARG A 46 -5.62 7.33 -13.48
C ARG A 46 -5.09 8.11 -12.28
N MET A 47 -5.82 9.15 -11.85
CA MET A 47 -5.47 9.95 -10.68
C MET A 47 -5.51 9.12 -9.39
N ASN A 48 -6.56 8.31 -9.21
CA ASN A 48 -6.71 7.45 -8.02
C ASN A 48 -5.52 6.48 -7.87
N ILE A 49 -5.16 5.81 -8.96
CA ILE A 49 -4.02 4.88 -9.00
C ILE A 49 -2.70 5.61 -8.69
N ALA A 50 -2.46 6.77 -9.32
CA ALA A 50 -1.25 7.54 -9.08
C ALA A 50 -1.12 8.03 -7.62
N CYS A 51 -2.23 8.43 -6.98
CA CYS A 51 -2.23 8.82 -5.57
C CYS A 51 -2.06 7.62 -4.62
N ALA A 52 -2.67 6.47 -4.91
CA ALA A 52 -2.52 5.26 -4.11
C ALA A 52 -1.10 4.66 -4.19
N ALA A 53 -0.41 4.90 -5.31
CA ALA A 53 0.96 4.49 -5.57
C ALA A 53 2.03 5.30 -4.82
N LEU A 54 1.68 6.42 -4.16
CA LEU A 54 2.66 7.24 -3.46
C LEU A 54 3.28 6.46 -2.29
N PRO A 55 4.62 6.23 -2.29
CA PRO A 55 5.26 5.55 -1.18
C PRO A 55 5.10 6.36 0.11
N PRO A 56 5.01 5.71 1.29
CA PRO A 56 4.98 6.42 2.55
C PRO A 56 6.28 7.20 2.70
N THR A 57 6.17 8.53 2.78
CA THR A 57 7.30 9.41 3.02
C THR A 57 7.95 9.00 4.35
N VAL A 58 9.16 8.44 4.30
CA VAL A 58 9.93 8.13 5.50
C VAL A 58 10.43 9.46 6.07
N ALA A 59 9.83 9.88 7.18
CA ALA A 59 10.33 10.94 8.06
C ALA A 59 11.33 10.37 9.07
#